data_AF-A0A957YXQ7-F1
#
_entry.id   AF-A0A957YXQ7-F1
#
_cell.length_a   1.000
_cell.length_b   1.000
_cell.length_c   1.000
_cell.angle_alpha   90.00
_cell.angle_beta   90.00
_cell.angle_gamma   90.00
#
_symmetry.space_group_name_H-M   'P 1'
#
loop_
_entity.id
_entity.type
_entity.pdbx_description
1 polymer ?
#
loop_
_entity_poly.entity_id
_entity_poly.type
_entity_poly.pdbx_seq_one_letter_code
_entity_poly.pdbx_strand_id
1 'polypeptide(L)'
;MLVLSLVLAACGGGAAPAESEAPAQSEEAAAPAEEAAPAEEAEAPAEEAEAPAEEEEAAAAGEADPNSLPRNETLYYNGLQWGAVVGWNPYSSSNNNGLTIAQQDSARVLMFETPYLYNMLDGNVYPLLADGDYSWNDARTEITYKIKEAAHWSDGTPVTAEDAAYTWATHIQYNTPTGAANADYIETVEAVDPQTVVVKAKLDADGNAVNPLLVAAYVSTNYILQKAWTETLEERAGGDGTALLADTAEDVVYSGPYHKYFTDDSKVVLIRDDNYWGQDASMWGKLPAPKYIAHTIFKDNAAGTTALKAGEVDVSQQFNSNVQELWLTDNLPISTYLPDAPYGIGASLPTAYYNLNSYGLDNVAVRKAIAMAV
;
A
#
# COMPACT_ATOMS: atom_id res chain seq x y z
N MET A 1 29.93 -40.68 37.90
CA MET A 1 29.51 -41.79 38.78
C MET A 1 28.07 -41.49 39.18
N LEU A 2 27.13 -42.38 38.84
CA LEU A 2 25.64 -42.30 38.96
C LEU A 2 25.00 -41.13 38.18
N VAL A 3 24.27 -41.28 37.07
CA VAL A 3 23.17 -42.20 36.65
C VAL A 3 21.98 -42.19 37.60
N LEU A 4 20.90 -41.52 37.18
CA LEU A 4 19.55 -42.04 37.37
C LEU A 4 18.61 -41.51 36.27
N SER A 5 18.32 -42.37 35.31
CA SER A 5 17.21 -42.30 34.37
C SER A 5 15.96 -42.87 35.03
N LEU A 6 14.78 -42.34 34.71
CA LEU A 6 13.51 -43.03 34.94
C LEU A 6 12.58 -42.78 33.74
N VAL A 7 12.58 -43.77 32.86
CA VAL A 7 11.52 -44.04 31.88
C VAL A 7 10.57 -45.04 32.55
N LEU A 8 9.27 -44.81 32.43
CA LEU A 8 8.25 -45.83 32.66
C LEU A 8 7.26 -45.81 31.50
N ALA A 9 7.40 -46.80 30.63
CA ALA A 9 6.39 -47.22 29.68
C ALA A 9 5.60 -48.38 30.30
N ALA A 10 4.28 -48.37 30.12
CA ALA A 10 3.46 -49.57 30.20
C ALA A 10 2.35 -49.48 29.15
N CYS A 11 2.40 -50.44 28.23
CA CYS A 11 1.41 -50.72 27.19
C CYS A 11 0.15 -51.39 27.76
N GLY A 12 -0.96 -51.31 27.02
CA GLY A 12 -1.80 -52.50 26.81
C GLY A 12 -3.32 -52.27 26.77
N GLY A 13 -3.89 -52.46 25.57
CA GLY A 13 -5.27 -52.93 25.30
C GLY A 13 -6.37 -51.89 25.49
N GLY A 14 -7.25 -51.58 24.53
CA GLY A 14 -7.82 -52.40 23.47
C GLY A 14 -9.33 -52.53 23.73
N ALA A 15 -10.16 -51.85 22.91
CA ALA A 15 -11.56 -52.18 22.55
C ALA A 15 -12.37 -50.90 22.22
N ALA A 16 -12.58 -50.65 20.94
CA ALA A 16 -13.87 -50.23 20.37
C ALA A 16 -14.57 -51.53 19.88
N PRO A 17 -15.90 -51.63 19.65
CA PRO A 17 -16.75 -50.61 19.03
C PRO A 17 -18.19 -50.49 19.60
N ALA A 18 -18.94 -49.49 19.13
CA ALA A 18 -20.40 -49.56 19.10
C ALA A 18 -20.92 -48.76 17.89
N GLU A 19 -21.55 -49.49 16.98
CA GLU A 19 -22.31 -49.04 15.82
C GLU A 19 -23.60 -48.33 16.25
N SER A 20 -24.08 -47.42 15.41
CA SER A 20 -25.49 -47.01 15.39
C SER A 20 -25.88 -46.71 13.94
N GLU A 21 -26.92 -47.41 13.51
CA GLU A 21 -27.44 -47.54 12.15
C GLU A 21 -28.07 -46.26 11.58
N ALA A 22 -28.04 -46.18 10.24
CA ALA A 22 -28.89 -45.34 9.42
C ALA A 22 -30.32 -45.92 9.29
N PRO A 23 -31.22 -45.19 8.63
CA PRO A 23 -31.94 -45.85 7.53
C PRO A 23 -31.93 -45.05 6.21
N ALA A 24 -31.86 -45.81 5.11
CA ALA A 24 -32.21 -45.43 3.73
C ALA A 24 -33.73 -45.14 3.61
N GLN A 25 -34.33 -44.53 2.58
CA GLN A 25 -34.25 -44.58 1.10
C GLN A 25 -34.86 -43.22 0.58
N SER A 26 -34.70 -42.74 -0.65
CA SER A 26 -35.01 -43.37 -1.95
C SER A 26 -34.40 -42.61 -3.14
N GLU A 27 -34.01 -43.37 -4.16
CA GLU A 27 -33.70 -42.94 -5.53
C GLU A 27 -34.94 -42.39 -6.27
N GLU A 28 -34.75 -41.45 -7.20
CA GLU A 28 -35.30 -41.58 -8.55
C GLU A 28 -34.48 -40.75 -9.55
N ALA A 29 -34.09 -41.39 -10.65
CA ALA A 29 -33.32 -40.83 -11.76
C ALA A 29 -34.25 -40.59 -12.95
N ALA A 30 -34.02 -39.51 -13.71
CA ALA A 30 -34.28 -39.46 -15.16
C ALA A 30 -33.70 -38.18 -15.79
N ALA A 31 -32.69 -38.36 -16.65
CA ALA A 31 -32.48 -37.56 -17.87
C ALA A 31 -32.87 -38.47 -19.07
N PRO A 32 -32.79 -38.07 -20.36
CA PRO A 32 -32.37 -36.79 -20.96
C PRO A 32 -33.31 -36.33 -22.11
N ALA A 33 -33.03 -35.18 -22.72
CA ALA A 33 -33.34 -34.95 -24.14
C ALA A 33 -32.44 -33.86 -24.74
N GLU A 34 -31.77 -34.26 -25.81
CA GLU A 34 -30.89 -33.52 -26.72
C GLU A 34 -31.72 -33.22 -27.99
N GLU A 35 -31.66 -32.00 -28.56
CA GLU A 35 -31.66 -31.82 -30.02
C GLU A 35 -31.44 -30.36 -30.50
N ALA A 36 -30.44 -30.24 -31.37
CA ALA A 36 -30.36 -29.51 -32.64
C ALA A 36 -30.38 -27.96 -32.72
N ALA A 37 -29.26 -27.44 -33.25
CA ALA A 37 -29.15 -26.19 -34.00
C ALA A 37 -29.73 -26.32 -35.43
N PRO A 38 -29.92 -25.18 -36.14
CA PRO A 38 -29.04 -24.84 -37.27
C PRO A 38 -28.59 -23.35 -37.23
N ALA A 39 -27.35 -22.98 -37.58
CA ALA A 39 -26.84 -22.61 -38.92
C ALA A 39 -27.81 -21.73 -39.73
N GLU A 40 -27.45 -20.67 -40.45
CA GLU A 40 -26.26 -19.86 -40.73
C GLU A 40 -26.80 -18.84 -41.75
N GLU A 41 -26.50 -17.54 -41.68
CA GLU A 41 -26.47 -16.71 -42.90
C GLU A 41 -25.60 -15.47 -42.66
N ALA A 42 -24.52 -15.43 -43.43
CA ALA A 42 -23.59 -14.33 -43.55
C ALA A 42 -23.96 -13.47 -44.75
N GLU A 43 -24.01 -12.15 -44.58
CA GLU A 43 -23.84 -11.20 -45.67
C GLU A 43 -22.76 -10.19 -45.29
N ALA A 44 -21.77 -10.06 -46.17
CA ALA A 44 -20.69 -9.09 -46.14
C ALA A 44 -20.96 -7.99 -47.20
N PRO A 45 -20.20 -6.89 -47.27
CA PRO A 45 -20.71 -5.55 -46.99
C PRO A 45 -20.86 -4.68 -48.26
N ALA A 46 -21.63 -3.59 -48.15
CA ALA A 46 -21.65 -2.52 -49.13
C ALA A 46 -20.73 -1.37 -48.69
N GLU A 47 -19.79 -1.05 -49.57
CA GLU A 47 -18.85 0.07 -49.55
C GLU A 47 -19.61 1.40 -49.78
N GLU A 48 -19.47 2.36 -48.85
CA GLU A 48 -19.81 3.77 -49.10
C GLU A 48 -18.66 4.68 -48.68
N ALA A 49 -18.48 5.72 -49.48
CA ALA A 49 -17.27 6.51 -49.67
C ALA A 49 -16.91 7.46 -48.50
N GLU A 50 -15.60 7.59 -48.26
CA GLU A 50 -15.00 8.59 -47.36
C GLU A 50 -15.17 10.03 -47.87
N ALA A 51 -15.58 10.92 -46.96
CA ALA A 51 -15.27 12.34 -46.98
C ALA A 51 -14.64 12.69 -45.61
N PRO A 52 -13.65 13.60 -45.56
CA PRO A 52 -12.70 13.66 -44.44
C PRO A 52 -13.35 14.33 -43.23
N ALA A 53 -13.32 13.64 -42.08
CA ALA A 53 -13.64 14.22 -40.79
C ALA A 53 -12.36 14.78 -40.14
N GLU A 54 -12.57 15.91 -39.47
CA GLU A 54 -11.60 16.76 -38.78
C GLU A 54 -10.76 15.98 -37.76
N GLU A 55 -9.54 16.46 -37.50
CA GLU A 55 -8.67 15.97 -36.42
C GLU A 55 -9.40 16.07 -35.07
N GLU A 56 -9.92 14.94 -34.62
CA GLU A 56 -10.50 14.76 -33.29
C GLU A 56 -9.37 14.46 -32.31
N GLU A 57 -9.26 15.32 -31.31
CA GLU A 57 -8.48 15.17 -30.07
C GLU A 57 -8.58 13.72 -29.55
N ALA A 58 -7.45 13.16 -29.12
CA ALA A 58 -7.37 11.81 -28.58
C ALA A 58 -8.28 11.66 -27.33
N ALA A 59 -9.52 11.23 -27.55
CA ALA A 59 -10.44 10.83 -26.49
C ALA A 59 -9.88 9.59 -25.80
N ALA A 60 -9.74 9.66 -24.48
CA ALA A 60 -9.45 8.51 -23.63
C ALA A 60 -10.39 7.34 -23.99
N ALA A 61 -9.82 6.16 -24.24
CA ALA A 61 -10.58 4.93 -24.30
C ALA A 61 -11.41 4.81 -23.00
N GLY A 62 -12.73 4.68 -23.14
CA GLY A 62 -13.67 4.82 -22.02
C GLY A 62 -13.34 3.92 -20.84
N GLU A 63 -13.29 4.50 -19.65
CA GLU A 63 -13.02 3.79 -18.40
C GLU A 63 -14.13 2.76 -18.10
N ALA A 64 -13.76 1.59 -17.59
CA ALA A 64 -14.68 0.49 -17.31
C ALA A 64 -15.54 0.71 -16.06
N ASP A 65 -16.78 0.20 -16.06
CA ASP A 65 -17.63 0.21 -14.86
C ASP A 65 -16.89 -0.38 -13.65
N PRO A 66 -16.76 0.34 -12.53
CA PRO A 66 -16.09 -0.18 -11.33
C PRO A 66 -16.75 -1.43 -10.73
N ASN A 67 -17.96 -1.78 -11.15
CA ASN A 67 -18.64 -3.04 -10.81
C ASN A 67 -18.38 -4.19 -11.78
N SER A 68 -17.70 -3.93 -12.89
CA SER A 68 -17.38 -4.90 -13.94
C SER A 68 -16.03 -4.58 -14.59
N LEU A 69 -14.96 -4.58 -13.78
CA LEU A 69 -13.61 -4.28 -14.26
C LEU A 69 -13.07 -5.41 -15.17
N PRO A 70 -12.29 -5.09 -16.22
CA PRO A 70 -11.67 -6.09 -17.09
C PRO A 70 -10.65 -6.92 -16.30
N ARG A 71 -10.92 -8.22 -16.12
CA ARG A 71 -10.11 -9.11 -15.27
C ARG A 71 -8.65 -9.19 -15.71
N ASN A 72 -8.37 -9.12 -17.02
CA ASN A 72 -7.04 -9.17 -17.61
C ASN A 72 -6.24 -7.86 -17.48
N GLU A 73 -6.89 -6.77 -17.09
CA GLU A 73 -6.26 -5.45 -16.88
C GLU A 73 -6.27 -5.03 -15.40
N THR A 74 -6.87 -5.86 -14.53
CA THR A 74 -7.08 -5.56 -13.12
C THR A 74 -6.25 -6.48 -12.25
N LEU A 75 -5.49 -5.89 -11.32
CA LEU A 75 -4.78 -6.59 -10.27
C LEU A 75 -5.60 -6.52 -8.97
N TYR A 76 -6.15 -7.66 -8.54
CA TYR A 76 -7.00 -7.76 -7.36
C TYR A 76 -6.18 -8.01 -6.08
N TYR A 77 -6.40 -7.17 -5.07
CA TYR A 77 -5.76 -7.23 -3.76
C TYR A 77 -6.76 -7.54 -2.65
N ASN A 78 -6.26 -8.13 -1.56
CA ASN A 78 -6.92 -8.07 -0.25
C ASN A 78 -5.93 -7.91 0.91
N GLY A 79 -6.45 -7.66 2.13
CA GLY A 79 -5.66 -7.66 3.37
C GLY A 79 -4.95 -6.36 3.75
N LEU A 80 -5.26 -5.24 3.09
CA LEU A 80 -4.69 -3.91 3.39
C LEU A 80 -5.80 -2.94 3.85
N GLN A 81 -6.96 -3.02 3.21
CA GLN A 81 -8.17 -2.31 3.61
C GLN A 81 -9.15 -3.23 4.34
N TRP A 82 -9.72 -2.75 5.44
CA TRP A 82 -10.63 -3.51 6.33
C TRP A 82 -11.98 -2.81 6.59
N GLY A 83 -12.23 -1.69 5.92
CA GLY A 83 -13.47 -0.93 6.00
C GLY A 83 -13.51 0.14 4.91
N ALA A 84 -14.57 0.93 4.83
CA ALA A 84 -14.66 2.00 3.84
C ALA A 84 -13.50 3.00 3.96
N VAL A 85 -13.07 3.56 2.83
CA VAL A 85 -12.06 4.62 2.79
C VAL A 85 -12.64 5.89 3.40
N VAL A 86 -11.91 6.49 4.35
CA VAL A 86 -12.30 7.75 5.00
C VAL A 86 -12.00 8.96 4.11
N GLY A 87 -10.86 8.93 3.41
CA GLY A 87 -10.40 10.03 2.58
C GLY A 87 -9.02 9.75 1.98
N TRP A 88 -8.51 10.74 1.26
CA TRP A 88 -7.31 10.69 0.41
C TRP A 88 -6.25 11.72 0.81
N ASN A 89 -6.46 12.40 1.93
CA ASN A 89 -5.60 13.44 2.47
C ASN A 89 -4.31 12.84 3.09
N PRO A 90 -3.13 13.08 2.50
CA PRO A 90 -1.86 12.53 2.98
C PRO A 90 -1.34 13.19 4.27
N TYR A 91 -1.93 14.32 4.69
CA TYR A 91 -1.63 14.94 5.99
C TYR A 91 -2.43 14.32 7.15
N SER A 92 -3.56 13.68 6.86
CA SER A 92 -4.51 13.22 7.87
C SER A 92 -4.02 12.01 8.65
N SER A 93 -4.24 12.02 9.97
CA SER A 93 -4.08 10.85 10.83
C SER A 93 -5.28 9.88 10.78
N SER A 94 -6.39 10.30 10.18
CA SER A 94 -7.66 9.56 10.20
C SER A 94 -7.90 8.76 8.92
N ASN A 95 -7.13 9.01 7.87
CA ASN A 95 -7.24 8.27 6.63
C ASN A 95 -6.64 6.88 6.78
N ASN A 96 -7.38 5.90 6.27
CA ASN A 96 -7.18 4.49 6.52
C ASN A 96 -6.86 3.69 5.25
N ASN A 97 -6.62 4.36 4.12
CA ASN A 97 -6.37 3.69 2.85
C ASN A 97 -4.97 3.09 2.78
N GLY A 98 -4.85 1.83 3.20
CA GLY A 98 -3.58 1.11 3.24
C GLY A 98 -2.93 0.83 1.88
N LEU A 99 -3.62 1.07 0.75
CA LEU A 99 -3.01 1.01 -0.57
C LEU A 99 -2.26 2.29 -0.95
N THR A 100 -2.80 3.46 -0.61
CA THR A 100 -2.32 4.75 -1.14
C THR A 100 -1.65 5.64 -0.11
N ILE A 101 -2.01 5.53 1.17
CA ILE A 101 -1.53 6.42 2.23
C ILE A 101 -0.94 5.57 3.35
N ALA A 102 0.37 5.40 3.31
CA ALA A 102 1.12 4.73 4.38
C ALA A 102 2.55 5.28 4.43
N GLN A 103 2.80 6.22 5.35
CA GLN A 103 4.11 6.78 5.67
C GLN A 103 4.56 6.22 7.03
N GLN A 104 5.11 5.00 7.03
CA GLN A 104 5.63 4.33 8.23
C GLN A 104 7.13 4.03 8.01
N ASP A 105 7.60 2.82 8.34
CA ASP A 105 8.98 2.37 8.07
C ASP A 105 9.36 2.45 6.58
N SER A 106 8.36 2.40 5.70
CA SER A 106 8.48 2.66 4.26
C SER A 106 7.22 3.35 3.75
N ALA A 107 7.37 4.25 2.80
CA ALA A 107 6.25 4.86 2.10
C ALA A 107 5.67 3.93 1.02
N ARG A 108 4.34 3.85 0.90
CA ARG A 108 3.69 3.22 -0.27
C ARG A 108 3.51 4.24 -1.38
N VAL A 109 4.05 3.98 -2.57
CA VAL A 109 4.16 4.96 -3.66
C VAL A 109 3.21 4.72 -4.83
N LEU A 110 1.96 4.32 -4.56
CA LEU A 110 0.97 4.14 -5.63
C LEU A 110 0.38 5.46 -6.12
N MET A 111 0.08 6.38 -5.19
CA MET A 111 -0.54 7.68 -5.47
C MET A 111 0.40 8.83 -5.12
N PHE A 112 1.03 8.80 -3.95
CA PHE A 112 1.99 9.82 -3.54
C PHE A 112 3.41 9.27 -3.58
N GLU A 113 4.36 10.02 -4.12
CA GLU A 113 5.75 9.59 -4.24
C GLU A 113 6.67 10.30 -3.24
N THR A 114 7.72 9.60 -2.85
CA THR A 114 8.82 10.11 -2.02
C THR A 114 9.99 10.57 -2.90
N PRO A 115 10.96 11.33 -2.36
CA PRO A 115 12.22 11.60 -3.07
C PRO A 115 12.97 10.31 -3.42
N TYR A 116 13.04 9.36 -2.48
CA TYR A 116 13.74 8.07 -2.62
C TYR A 116 12.85 6.90 -2.18
N LEU A 117 13.07 5.73 -2.76
CA LEU A 117 12.53 4.46 -2.27
C LEU A 117 13.51 3.80 -1.32
N TYR A 118 13.03 3.27 -0.20
CA TYR A 118 13.81 2.41 0.67
C TYR A 118 13.54 0.94 0.35
N ASN A 119 14.58 0.17 0.07
CA ASN A 119 14.47 -1.27 -0.10
C ASN A 119 14.87 -1.97 1.21
N MET A 120 13.87 -2.52 1.91
CA MET A 120 14.09 -3.22 3.18
C MET A 120 14.96 -4.49 3.05
N LEU A 121 15.12 -5.04 1.84
CA LEU A 121 15.86 -6.29 1.62
C LEU A 121 17.38 -6.09 1.58
N ASP A 122 17.84 -4.97 1.04
CA ASP A 122 19.27 -4.63 0.95
C ASP A 122 19.66 -3.44 1.83
N GLY A 123 18.68 -2.73 2.39
CA GLY A 123 18.87 -1.56 3.23
C GLY A 123 19.29 -0.31 2.46
N ASN A 124 19.19 -0.31 1.14
CA ASN A 124 19.59 0.81 0.28
C ASN A 124 18.41 1.73 -0.02
N VAL A 125 18.75 2.96 -0.39
CA VAL A 125 17.84 3.97 -0.91
C VAL A 125 18.06 4.13 -2.41
N TYR A 126 16.97 4.18 -3.17
CA TYR A 126 16.98 4.29 -4.63
C TYR A 126 16.26 5.56 -5.05
N PRO A 127 16.77 6.33 -6.03
CA PRO A 127 16.10 7.55 -6.46
C PRO A 127 14.70 7.27 -7.03
N LEU A 128 13.71 8.06 -6.62
CA LEU A 128 12.35 8.09 -7.18
C LEU A 128 12.08 9.45 -7.82
N LEU A 129 11.50 10.40 -7.09
CA LEU A 129 11.40 11.80 -7.56
C LEU A 129 12.77 12.46 -7.66
N ALA A 130 13.74 11.99 -6.88
CA ALA A 130 15.09 12.55 -6.87
C ALA A 130 15.92 12.09 -8.08
N ASP A 131 16.72 12.99 -8.64
CA ASP A 131 17.64 12.72 -9.74
C ASP A 131 19.00 12.25 -9.20
N GLY A 132 19.12 10.93 -9.04
CA GLY A 132 20.33 10.29 -8.54
C GLY A 132 20.46 10.33 -7.03
N ASP A 133 21.64 9.94 -6.54
CA ASP A 133 21.92 9.84 -5.10
C ASP A 133 21.93 11.21 -4.44
N TYR A 134 21.47 11.27 -3.19
CA TYR A 134 21.66 12.45 -2.37
C TYR A 134 23.12 12.55 -1.90
N SER A 135 23.53 13.75 -1.48
CA SER A 135 24.83 13.99 -0.88
C SER A 135 24.68 14.50 0.55
N TRP A 136 25.58 14.06 1.42
CA TRP A 136 25.77 14.66 2.74
C TRP A 136 26.85 15.73 2.67
N ASN A 137 26.70 16.80 3.45
CA ASN A 137 27.85 17.63 3.79
C ASN A 137 28.83 16.88 4.72
N ASP A 138 30.07 17.37 4.83
CA ASP A 138 31.13 16.70 5.62
C ASP A 138 30.75 16.47 7.09
N ALA A 139 29.95 17.38 7.66
CA ALA A 139 29.49 17.31 9.05
C ALA A 139 28.31 16.34 9.27
N ARG A 140 27.73 15.78 8.20
CA ARG A 140 26.50 14.99 8.22
C ARG A 140 25.32 15.70 8.90
N THR A 141 25.19 17.00 8.64
CA THR A 141 24.10 17.84 9.15
C THR A 141 23.13 18.26 8.06
N GLU A 142 23.47 18.05 6.78
CA GLU A 142 22.63 18.44 5.65
C GLU A 142 22.63 17.36 4.58
N ILE A 143 21.45 17.01 4.08
CA ILE A 143 21.26 16.20 2.87
C ILE A 143 20.88 17.13 1.73
N THR A 144 21.53 17.00 0.58
CA THR A 144 21.15 17.70 -0.66
C THR A 144 20.80 16.70 -1.75
N TYR A 145 19.65 16.89 -2.40
CA TYR A 145 19.24 16.15 -3.59
C TYR A 145 18.59 17.07 -4.62
N LYS A 146 18.49 16.58 -5.86
CA LYS A 146 17.79 17.27 -6.95
C LYS A 146 16.53 16.51 -7.31
N ILE A 147 15.49 17.19 -7.76
CA ILE A 147 14.28 16.59 -8.32
C ILE A 147 14.46 16.43 -9.83
N LYS A 148 13.96 15.33 -10.38
CA LYS A 148 14.01 15.05 -11.83
C LYS A 148 13.23 16.09 -12.61
N GLU A 149 13.81 16.61 -13.68
CA GLU A 149 13.14 17.61 -14.53
C GLU A 149 11.86 17.07 -15.17
N ALA A 150 11.80 15.77 -15.44
CA ALA A 150 10.65 15.10 -16.04
C ALA A 150 9.49 14.89 -15.06
N ALA A 151 9.72 15.00 -13.75
CA ALA A 151 8.69 14.75 -12.75
C ALA A 151 7.61 15.83 -12.81
N HIS A 152 6.34 15.40 -12.94
CA HIS A 152 5.19 16.27 -12.93
C HIS A 152 4.04 15.66 -12.13
N TRP A 153 3.22 16.53 -11.59
CA TRP A 153 1.96 16.21 -10.94
C TRP A 153 0.92 15.74 -11.96
N SER A 154 -0.16 15.14 -11.47
CA SER A 154 -1.28 14.65 -12.29
C SER A 154 -2.02 15.75 -13.06
N ASP A 155 -1.88 17.01 -12.65
CA ASP A 155 -2.39 18.18 -13.37
C ASP A 155 -1.41 18.72 -14.44
N GLY A 156 -0.26 18.06 -14.61
CA GLY A 156 0.79 18.40 -15.58
C GLY A 156 1.77 19.47 -15.10
N THR A 157 1.59 20.06 -13.91
CA THR A 157 2.56 21.01 -13.35
C THR A 157 3.84 20.28 -12.90
N PRO A 158 5.03 20.89 -13.03
CA PRO A 158 6.28 20.22 -12.63
C PRO A 158 6.33 19.99 -11.11
N VAL A 159 6.94 18.90 -10.68
CA VAL A 159 7.33 18.70 -9.28
C VAL A 159 8.59 19.54 -9.01
N THR A 160 8.58 20.32 -7.94
CA THR A 160 9.63 21.30 -7.64
C THR A 160 10.16 21.18 -6.21
N ALA A 161 11.33 21.78 -5.96
CA ALA A 161 11.90 21.84 -4.62
C ALA A 161 11.03 22.63 -3.63
N GLU A 162 10.25 23.59 -4.14
CA GLU A 162 9.25 24.34 -3.38
C GLU A 162 8.14 23.42 -2.84
N ASP A 163 7.72 22.39 -3.59
CA ASP A 163 6.74 21.42 -3.11
C ASP A 163 7.28 20.66 -1.87
N ALA A 164 8.55 20.24 -1.92
CA ALA A 164 9.20 19.55 -0.79
C ALA A 164 9.34 20.46 0.45
N ALA A 165 9.76 21.71 0.25
CA ALA A 165 9.88 22.69 1.34
C ALA A 165 8.51 23.03 1.94
N TYR A 166 7.49 23.23 1.11
CA TYR A 166 6.14 23.54 1.55
C TYR A 166 5.51 22.37 2.30
N THR A 167 5.68 21.14 1.80
CA THR A 167 5.21 19.91 2.46
C THR A 167 5.73 19.83 3.90
N TRP A 168 7.03 20.08 4.10
CA TRP A 168 7.62 20.12 5.45
C TRP A 168 7.03 21.24 6.31
N ALA A 169 6.92 22.45 5.77
CA ALA A 169 6.36 23.60 6.48
C ALA A 169 4.92 23.33 6.95
N THR A 170 4.08 22.77 6.10
CA THR A 170 2.69 22.39 6.43
C THR A 170 2.68 21.28 7.49
N HIS A 171 3.54 20.26 7.38
CA HIS A 171 3.63 19.21 8.39
C HIS A 171 3.92 19.76 9.80
N ILE A 172 4.81 20.75 9.90
CA ILE A 172 5.17 21.43 11.15
C ILE A 172 4.05 22.37 11.61
N GLN A 173 3.53 23.21 10.72
CA GLN A 173 2.49 24.20 11.05
C GLN A 173 1.24 23.56 11.65
N TYR A 174 0.81 22.43 11.09
CA TYR A 174 -0.41 21.74 11.50
C TYR A 174 -0.17 20.55 12.43
N ASN A 175 1.07 20.35 12.89
CA ASN A 175 1.46 19.26 13.78
C ASN A 175 0.90 17.90 13.35
N THR A 176 1.02 17.63 12.05
CA THR A 176 0.62 16.35 11.45
C THR A 176 1.42 15.19 12.08
N PRO A 177 1.00 13.92 11.93
CA PRO A 177 1.78 12.78 12.43
C PRO A 177 3.22 12.77 11.92
N THR A 178 3.43 13.09 10.65
CA THR A 178 4.76 13.21 10.03
C THR A 178 5.59 14.33 10.67
N GLY A 179 4.99 15.51 10.87
CA GLY A 179 5.65 16.64 11.54
C GLY A 179 6.07 16.26 12.97
N ALA A 180 5.15 15.70 13.74
CA ALA A 180 5.39 15.26 15.12
C ALA A 180 6.48 14.19 15.22
N ALA A 181 6.57 13.27 14.26
CA ALA A 181 7.58 12.22 14.24
C ALA A 181 9.00 12.71 13.89
N ASN A 182 9.13 13.84 13.18
CA ASN A 182 10.40 14.28 12.59
C ASN A 182 10.91 15.64 13.13
N ALA A 183 10.07 16.44 13.80
CA ALA A 183 10.42 17.80 14.25
C ALA A 183 11.61 17.89 15.21
N ASP A 184 11.90 16.80 15.95
CA ASP A 184 13.05 16.72 16.86
C ASP A 184 14.38 16.49 16.12
N TYR A 185 14.34 16.11 14.84
CA TYR A 185 15.50 15.66 14.07
C TYR A 185 15.77 16.50 12.82
N ILE A 186 14.74 17.15 12.27
CA ILE A 186 14.83 18.00 11.08
C ILE A 186 14.52 19.43 11.50
N GLU A 187 15.42 20.34 11.14
CA GLU A 187 15.26 21.76 11.39
C GLU A 187 14.50 22.42 10.24
N THR A 188 14.97 22.25 9.00
CA THR A 188 14.34 22.83 7.81
C THR A 188 14.45 21.91 6.59
N VAL A 189 13.54 22.12 5.64
CA VAL A 189 13.65 21.65 4.25
C VAL A 189 13.58 22.89 3.37
N GLU A 190 14.61 23.13 2.58
CA GLU A 190 14.79 24.36 1.81
C GLU A 190 14.86 24.07 0.31
N ALA A 191 14.16 24.89 -0.48
CA ALA A 191 14.36 24.97 -1.91
C ALA A 191 15.49 25.98 -2.20
N VAL A 192 16.62 25.50 -2.74
CA VAL A 192 17.76 26.38 -3.09
C VAL A 192 17.60 26.95 -4.48
N ASP A 193 16.99 26.17 -5.37
CA ASP A 193 16.60 26.52 -6.73
C ASP A 193 15.36 25.64 -7.10
N PRO A 194 14.79 25.74 -8.32
CA PRO A 194 13.58 24.99 -8.66
C PRO A 194 13.66 23.46 -8.48
N GLN A 195 14.84 22.85 -8.48
CA GLN A 195 15.02 21.40 -8.39
C GLN A 195 15.86 20.95 -7.19
N THR A 196 16.69 21.82 -6.62
CA THR A 196 17.60 21.44 -5.53
C THR A 196 16.94 21.63 -4.16
N VAL A 197 16.82 20.53 -3.42
CA VAL A 197 16.31 20.50 -2.05
C VAL A 197 17.46 20.28 -1.07
N VAL A 198 17.46 21.01 0.04
CA VAL A 198 18.37 20.81 1.17
C VAL A 198 17.56 20.50 2.43
N VAL A 199 17.77 19.33 3.02
CA VAL A 199 17.20 18.93 4.31
C VAL A 199 18.25 19.15 5.40
N LYS A 200 17.97 20.01 6.37
CA LYS A 200 18.87 20.35 7.46
C LYS A 200 18.47 19.65 8.75
N ALA A 201 19.44 19.02 9.40
CA ALA A 201 19.26 18.35 10.67
C ALA A 201 19.09 19.36 11.81
N LYS A 202 18.31 18.98 12.83
CA LYS A 202 18.37 19.58 14.15
C LYS A 202 19.75 19.30 14.75
N LEU A 203 20.38 20.30 15.35
CA LEU A 203 21.71 20.17 15.94
C LEU A 203 21.66 20.12 17.47
N ASP A 204 22.55 19.34 18.07
CA ASP A 204 22.81 19.36 19.51
C ASP A 204 23.70 20.56 19.90
N ALA A 205 24.03 20.66 21.20
CA ALA A 205 24.83 21.76 21.73
C ALA A 205 26.29 21.78 21.19
N ASP A 206 26.78 20.65 20.68
CA ASP A 206 28.11 20.50 20.11
C ASP A 206 28.13 20.72 18.58
N GLY A 207 26.97 21.00 17.98
CA GLY A 207 26.81 21.25 16.55
C GLY A 207 26.67 19.99 15.70
N ASN A 208 26.47 18.81 16.31
CA ASN A 208 26.23 17.56 15.59
C ASN A 208 24.73 17.37 15.33
N ALA A 209 24.38 16.68 14.24
CA ALA A 209 23.00 16.27 14.01
C ALA A 209 22.49 15.39 15.17
N VAL A 210 21.34 15.73 15.75
CA VAL A 210 20.71 14.98 16.85
C VAL A 210 20.55 13.50 16.48
N ASN A 211 20.11 13.23 15.25
CA ASN A 211 20.08 11.88 14.70
C ASN A 211 20.19 11.89 13.17
N PRO A 212 21.40 11.71 12.60
CA PRO A 212 21.59 11.73 11.14
C PRO A 212 20.89 10.58 10.42
N LEU A 213 20.56 9.48 11.11
CA LEU A 213 19.83 8.36 10.49
C LEU A 213 18.35 8.70 10.27
N LEU A 214 17.74 9.48 11.15
CA LEU A 214 16.35 9.91 10.95
C LEU A 214 16.24 10.98 9.86
N VAL A 215 17.26 11.83 9.71
CA VAL A 215 17.37 12.74 8.57
C VAL A 215 17.51 11.96 7.25
N ALA A 216 18.30 10.87 7.23
CA ALA A 216 18.39 9.99 6.07
C ALA A 216 17.08 9.22 5.79
N ALA A 217 16.39 8.76 6.83
CA ALA A 217 15.12 8.04 6.66
C ALA A 217 14.04 8.95 6.04
N TYR A 218 14.01 10.23 6.45
CA TYR A 218 13.01 11.21 6.03
C TYR A 218 12.79 11.25 4.52
N VAL A 219 13.87 11.25 3.73
CA VAL A 219 13.81 11.37 2.27
C VAL A 219 13.22 10.14 1.56
N SER A 220 12.93 9.06 2.31
CA SER A 220 12.36 7.82 1.78
C SER A 220 11.08 7.34 2.46
N THR A 221 10.70 7.97 3.58
CA THR A 221 9.50 7.61 4.34
C THR A 221 8.39 8.66 4.24
N ASN A 222 8.68 9.84 3.68
CA ASN A 222 7.73 10.95 3.58
C ASN A 222 7.49 11.39 2.14
N TYR A 223 6.22 11.57 1.80
CA TYR A 223 5.80 12.02 0.48
C TYR A 223 6.21 13.48 0.25
N ILE A 224 6.45 13.84 -1.01
CA ILE A 224 6.33 15.23 -1.45
C ILE A 224 4.87 15.46 -1.86
N LEU A 225 4.31 16.60 -1.49
CA LEU A 225 2.94 17.00 -1.80
C LEU A 225 2.95 18.33 -2.56
N GLN A 226 2.00 18.49 -3.49
CA GLN A 226 1.95 19.69 -4.31
C GLN A 226 1.62 20.92 -3.45
N LYS A 227 2.43 21.97 -3.59
CA LYS A 227 2.26 23.24 -2.89
C LYS A 227 0.92 23.90 -3.22
N ALA A 228 0.58 24.01 -4.51
CA ALA A 228 -0.65 24.68 -4.94
C ALA A 228 -1.93 24.01 -4.39
N TRP A 229 -2.00 22.68 -4.41
CA TRP A 229 -3.09 21.95 -3.76
C TRP A 229 -3.07 22.15 -2.24
N THR A 230 -1.89 22.13 -1.60
CA THR A 230 -1.79 22.36 -0.16
C THR A 230 -2.28 23.76 0.23
N GLU A 231 -1.93 24.80 -0.52
CA GLU A 231 -2.45 26.17 -0.31
C GLU A 231 -3.98 26.22 -0.45
N THR A 232 -4.55 25.50 -1.42
CA THR A 232 -6.01 25.38 -1.60
C THR A 232 -6.67 24.68 -0.40
N LEU A 233 -6.04 23.62 0.12
CA LEU A 233 -6.49 22.91 1.32
C LEU A 233 -6.44 23.82 2.56
N GLU A 234 -5.35 24.58 2.73
CA GLU A 234 -5.18 25.51 3.85
C GLU A 234 -6.21 26.65 3.80
N GLU A 235 -6.50 27.20 2.61
CA GLU A 235 -7.52 28.22 2.39
C GLU A 235 -8.92 27.68 2.74
N ARG A 236 -9.30 26.51 2.22
CA ARG A 236 -10.63 25.93 2.52
C ARG A 236 -10.77 25.49 3.97
N ALA A 237 -9.68 25.10 4.62
CA ALA A 237 -9.64 24.81 6.06
C ALA A 237 -9.63 26.09 6.93
N GLY A 238 -9.47 27.28 6.33
CA GLY A 238 -9.42 28.55 7.05
C GLY A 238 -8.23 28.64 8.01
N GLY A 239 -7.14 27.93 7.73
CA GLY A 239 -5.98 27.83 8.62
C GLY A 239 -6.22 27.00 9.89
N ASP A 240 -7.35 26.31 10.03
CA ASP A 240 -7.62 25.42 11.16
C ASP A 240 -7.04 24.02 10.92
N GLY A 241 -6.11 23.60 11.77
CA GLY A 241 -5.46 22.29 11.63
C GLY A 241 -6.40 21.10 11.81
N THR A 242 -7.45 21.23 12.61
CA THR A 242 -8.43 20.14 12.77
C THR A 242 -9.23 19.96 11.49
N ALA A 243 -9.67 21.06 10.87
CA ALA A 243 -10.35 21.05 9.59
C ALA A 243 -9.44 20.53 8.47
N LEU A 244 -8.18 20.99 8.42
CA LEU A 244 -7.19 20.53 7.44
C LEU A 244 -6.98 19.02 7.51
N LEU A 245 -6.87 18.45 8.71
CA LEU A 245 -6.69 17.01 8.91
C LEU A 245 -7.98 16.20 8.70
N ALA A 246 -9.14 16.80 8.89
CA ALA A 246 -10.44 16.15 8.70
C ALA A 246 -10.92 16.15 7.25
N ASP A 247 -10.32 16.98 6.40
CA ASP A 247 -10.65 17.08 4.99
C ASP A 247 -10.39 15.74 4.26
N THR A 248 -11.35 15.30 3.45
CA THR A 248 -11.29 14.02 2.73
C THR A 248 -10.40 14.09 1.49
N ALA A 249 -10.02 15.28 1.03
CA ALA A 249 -9.13 15.53 -0.09
C ALA A 249 -9.50 14.79 -1.38
N GLU A 250 -10.79 14.86 -1.72
CA GLU A 250 -11.35 14.27 -2.95
C GLU A 250 -10.72 14.85 -4.24
N ASP A 251 -10.12 16.03 -4.15
CA ASP A 251 -9.47 16.76 -5.23
C ASP A 251 -7.93 16.70 -5.18
N VAL A 252 -7.37 15.81 -4.35
CA VAL A 252 -5.92 15.77 -4.13
C VAL A 252 -5.15 15.50 -5.42
N VAL A 253 -4.13 16.34 -5.65
CA VAL A 253 -3.18 16.18 -6.74
C VAL A 253 -2.09 15.20 -6.31
N TYR A 254 -1.65 14.36 -7.25
CA TYR A 254 -0.77 13.23 -6.98
C TYR A 254 0.36 13.16 -8.01
N SER A 255 1.46 12.50 -7.67
CA SER A 255 2.62 12.32 -8.57
C SER A 255 2.78 10.86 -9.01
N GLY A 256 2.20 9.92 -8.27
CA GLY A 256 2.34 8.49 -8.51
C GLY A 256 1.51 7.95 -9.68
N PRO A 257 1.71 6.67 -10.03
CA PRO A 257 1.13 6.06 -11.23
C PRO A 257 -0.37 5.77 -11.17
N TYR A 258 -1.01 5.81 -9.99
CA TYR A 258 -2.41 5.47 -9.82
C TYR A 258 -3.14 6.52 -8.97
N HIS A 259 -4.42 6.69 -9.25
CA HIS A 259 -5.30 7.55 -8.46
C HIS A 259 -6.62 6.90 -8.12
N LYS A 260 -7.38 7.54 -7.23
CA LYS A 260 -8.74 7.13 -6.87
C LYS A 260 -9.59 6.97 -8.13
N TYR A 261 -10.21 5.81 -8.28
CA TYR A 261 -11.23 5.56 -9.30
C TYR A 261 -12.61 5.37 -8.67
N PHE A 262 -12.72 4.47 -7.70
CA PHE A 262 -13.98 4.15 -7.05
C PHE A 262 -13.75 3.66 -5.63
N THR A 263 -14.68 3.92 -4.72
CA THR A 263 -14.67 3.31 -3.38
C THR A 263 -16.09 3.19 -2.84
N ASP A 264 -16.34 2.10 -2.14
CA ASP A 264 -17.54 1.90 -1.32
C ASP A 264 -17.20 1.02 -0.09
N ASP A 265 -18.21 0.51 0.60
CA ASP A 265 -18.03 -0.34 1.78
C ASP A 265 -17.46 -1.74 1.46
N SER A 266 -17.38 -2.12 0.18
CA SER A 266 -16.98 -3.45 -0.29
C SER A 266 -15.64 -3.46 -1.03
N LYS A 267 -15.20 -2.33 -1.59
CA LYS A 267 -13.95 -2.24 -2.36
C LYS A 267 -13.40 -0.83 -2.49
N VAL A 268 -12.11 -0.79 -2.81
CA VAL A 268 -11.38 0.41 -3.25
C VAL A 268 -10.75 0.09 -4.59
N VAL A 269 -10.93 0.96 -5.58
CA VAL A 269 -10.35 0.81 -6.91
C VAL A 269 -9.52 2.03 -7.23
N LEU A 270 -8.30 1.79 -7.68
CA LEU A 270 -7.43 2.77 -8.28
C LEU A 270 -7.33 2.51 -9.79
N ILE A 271 -7.21 3.58 -10.57
CA ILE A 271 -6.96 3.53 -12.01
C ILE A 271 -5.59 4.14 -12.30
N ARG A 272 -4.89 3.56 -13.26
CA ARG A 272 -3.58 4.04 -13.72
C ARG A 272 -3.75 5.35 -14.47
N ASP A 273 -2.95 6.34 -14.10
CA ASP A 273 -2.78 7.57 -14.88
C ASP A 273 -1.89 7.28 -16.09
N ASP A 274 -2.45 7.37 -17.29
CA ASP A 274 -1.69 7.12 -18.52
C ASP A 274 -0.76 8.30 -18.88
N ASN A 275 -0.91 9.44 -18.19
CA ASN A 275 0.03 10.56 -18.27
C ASN A 275 1.15 10.48 -17.23
N TYR A 276 1.21 9.44 -16.37
CA TYR A 276 2.21 9.34 -15.32
C TYR A 276 3.64 9.55 -15.82
N TRP A 277 4.33 10.51 -15.19
CA TRP A 277 5.66 10.98 -15.57
C TRP A 277 6.72 9.87 -15.56
N GLY A 278 6.55 8.83 -14.75
CA GLY A 278 7.51 7.72 -14.64
C GLY A 278 7.67 6.88 -15.91
N GLN A 279 6.87 7.13 -16.96
CA GLN A 279 7.11 6.60 -18.31
C GLN A 279 8.34 7.22 -19.00
N ASP A 280 8.86 8.33 -18.49
CA ASP A 280 10.09 8.96 -18.98
C ASP A 280 11.30 8.02 -18.87
N ALA A 281 12.25 8.18 -19.80
CA ALA A 281 13.45 7.34 -19.86
C ALA A 281 14.39 7.53 -18.66
N SER A 282 14.29 8.65 -17.94
CA SER A 282 15.00 8.88 -16.68
C SER A 282 14.38 8.14 -15.48
N MET A 283 13.26 7.44 -15.69
CA MET A 283 12.56 6.61 -14.71
C MET A 283 12.30 5.18 -15.21
N TRP A 284 11.07 4.68 -15.11
CA TRP A 284 10.71 3.31 -15.43
C TRP A 284 10.69 3.06 -16.93
N GLY A 285 10.62 4.12 -17.75
CA GLY A 285 10.57 4.06 -19.21
C GLY A 285 9.28 3.45 -19.78
N LYS A 286 8.30 3.18 -18.92
CA LYS A 286 7.01 2.57 -19.24
C LYS A 286 6.02 2.74 -18.08
N LEU A 287 4.75 2.62 -18.41
CA LEU A 287 3.67 2.57 -17.43
C LEU A 287 3.63 1.20 -16.71
N PRO A 288 3.19 1.16 -15.43
CA PRO A 288 2.83 -0.09 -14.76
C PRO A 288 1.79 -0.89 -15.55
N ALA A 289 1.90 -2.22 -15.57
CA ALA A 289 1.07 -3.05 -16.45
C ALA A 289 -0.44 -3.02 -16.13
N PRO A 290 -0.89 -3.16 -14.86
CA PRO A 290 -2.33 -3.14 -14.56
C PRO A 290 -2.94 -1.77 -14.84
N LYS A 291 -4.07 -1.72 -15.56
CA LYS A 291 -4.86 -0.49 -15.68
C LYS A 291 -5.60 -0.19 -14.38
N TYR A 292 -6.02 -1.24 -13.66
CA TYR A 292 -6.74 -1.12 -12.40
C TYR A 292 -6.04 -1.88 -11.27
N ILE A 293 -6.04 -1.29 -10.08
CA ILE A 293 -5.74 -1.98 -8.82
C ILE A 293 -7.02 -1.97 -7.99
N ALA A 294 -7.60 -3.15 -7.77
CA ALA A 294 -8.85 -3.28 -7.03
C ALA A 294 -8.60 -4.02 -5.73
N HIS A 295 -8.90 -3.39 -4.60
CA HIS A 295 -8.84 -4.00 -3.28
C HIS A 295 -10.23 -4.35 -2.80
N THR A 296 -10.49 -5.64 -2.59
CA THR A 296 -11.76 -6.10 -2.03
C THR A 296 -11.68 -6.11 -0.50
N ILE A 297 -12.69 -5.50 0.14
CA ILE A 297 -12.83 -5.40 1.58
C ILE A 297 -13.58 -6.64 2.07
N PHE A 298 -12.84 -7.59 2.61
CA PHE A 298 -13.41 -8.78 3.23
C PHE A 298 -13.67 -8.56 4.71
N LYS A 299 -14.74 -9.19 5.22
CA LYS A 299 -15.13 -9.12 6.63
C LYS A 299 -14.05 -9.67 7.57
N ASP A 300 -13.34 -10.71 7.14
CA ASP A 300 -12.31 -11.39 7.90
C ASP A 300 -11.33 -12.13 6.98
N ASN A 301 -10.24 -12.63 7.58
CA ASN A 301 -9.22 -13.39 6.85
C ASN A 301 -9.81 -14.63 6.15
N ALA A 302 -10.75 -15.34 6.76
CA ALA A 302 -11.27 -16.59 6.19
C ALA A 302 -12.05 -16.35 4.88
N ALA A 303 -12.85 -15.28 4.84
CA ALA A 303 -13.51 -14.84 3.61
C ALA A 303 -12.49 -14.49 2.52
N GLY A 304 -11.46 -13.71 2.87
CA GLY A 304 -10.40 -13.34 1.92
C GLY A 304 -9.58 -14.53 1.40
N THR A 305 -9.30 -15.53 2.24
CA THR A 305 -8.61 -16.77 1.82
C THR A 305 -9.50 -17.60 0.89
N THR A 306 -10.81 -17.61 1.12
CA THR A 306 -11.76 -18.31 0.23
C THR A 306 -11.77 -17.67 -1.17
N ALA A 307 -11.78 -16.34 -1.25
CA ALA A 307 -11.71 -15.61 -2.51
C ALA A 307 -10.36 -15.83 -3.23
N LEU A 308 -9.25 -15.85 -2.49
CA LEU A 308 -7.93 -16.19 -3.02
C LEU A 308 -7.93 -17.61 -3.63
N LYS A 309 -8.49 -18.60 -2.93
CA LYS A 309 -8.62 -19.98 -3.45
C LYS A 309 -9.45 -20.05 -4.74
N ALA A 310 -10.45 -19.18 -4.87
CA ALA A 310 -11.31 -19.10 -6.04
C ALA A 310 -10.67 -18.35 -7.24
N GLY A 311 -9.49 -17.74 -7.07
CA GLY A 311 -8.82 -16.95 -8.11
C GLY A 311 -9.39 -15.53 -8.28
N GLU A 312 -10.20 -15.08 -7.33
CA GLU A 312 -10.80 -13.73 -7.30
C GLU A 312 -9.81 -12.67 -6.79
N VAL A 313 -8.75 -13.09 -6.09
CA VAL A 313 -7.67 -12.23 -5.58
C VAL A 313 -6.34 -12.66 -6.20
N ASP A 314 -5.57 -11.71 -6.71
CA ASP A 314 -4.23 -11.94 -7.27
C ASP A 314 -3.14 -11.81 -6.20
N VAL A 315 -3.27 -10.82 -5.30
CA VAL A 315 -2.29 -10.52 -4.27
C VAL A 315 -2.96 -10.45 -2.90
N SER A 316 -2.62 -11.39 -2.01
CA SER A 316 -3.13 -11.42 -0.66
C SER A 316 -2.10 -10.94 0.36
N GLN A 317 -2.40 -9.85 1.07
CA GLN A 317 -1.57 -9.27 2.15
C GLN A 317 -2.13 -9.51 3.55
N GLN A 318 -3.09 -10.44 3.67
CA GLN A 318 -3.64 -10.86 4.95
C GLN A 318 -2.99 -12.14 5.46
N PHE A 319 -3.26 -12.47 6.73
CA PHE A 319 -2.88 -13.76 7.29
C PHE A 319 -3.70 -14.88 6.63
N ASN A 320 -3.00 -15.86 6.05
CA ASN A 320 -3.57 -17.07 5.47
C ASN A 320 -3.05 -18.28 6.28
N SER A 321 -3.92 -18.90 7.09
CA SER A 321 -3.57 -20.10 7.87
C SER A 321 -3.13 -21.24 6.96
N ASN A 322 -2.07 -21.96 7.35
CA ASN A 322 -1.52 -23.09 6.59
C ASN A 322 -1.36 -22.77 5.10
N VAL A 323 -0.82 -21.59 4.77
CA VAL A 323 -0.74 -21.08 3.38
C VAL A 323 -0.15 -22.10 2.39
N GLN A 324 0.73 -22.99 2.85
CA GLN A 324 1.31 -24.07 2.04
C GLN A 324 0.32 -25.11 1.52
N GLU A 325 -0.79 -25.34 2.22
CA GLU A 325 -1.81 -26.29 1.78
C GLU A 325 -2.45 -25.84 0.45
N LEU A 326 -2.42 -24.54 0.13
CA LEU A 326 -2.93 -24.00 -1.13
C LEU A 326 -2.23 -24.64 -2.35
N TRP A 327 -0.92 -24.87 -2.28
CA TRP A 327 -0.17 -25.51 -3.38
C TRP A 327 0.12 -26.99 -3.13
N LEU A 328 0.32 -27.42 -1.88
CA LEU A 328 0.64 -28.82 -1.57
C LEU A 328 -0.58 -29.75 -1.61
N THR A 329 -1.76 -29.26 -1.26
CA THR A 329 -2.98 -30.05 -1.12
C THR A 329 -4.02 -29.65 -2.16
N ASP A 330 -4.31 -28.35 -2.26
CA ASP A 330 -5.36 -27.83 -3.14
C ASP A 330 -4.87 -27.69 -4.61
N ASN A 331 -3.56 -27.83 -4.85
CA ASN A 331 -2.92 -27.75 -6.17
C ASN A 331 -3.25 -26.43 -6.91
N LEU A 332 -3.34 -25.33 -6.17
CA LEU A 332 -3.61 -23.99 -6.69
C LEU A 332 -2.32 -23.31 -7.15
N PRO A 333 -2.39 -22.44 -8.17
CA PRO A 333 -1.23 -21.69 -8.68
C PRO A 333 -0.91 -20.49 -7.77
N ILE A 334 -0.70 -20.74 -6.47
CA ILE A 334 -0.43 -19.73 -5.46
C ILE A 334 0.98 -19.94 -4.91
N SER A 335 1.74 -18.86 -4.80
CA SER A 335 3.09 -18.86 -4.23
C SER A 335 3.22 -17.81 -3.14
N THR A 336 4.25 -17.95 -2.33
CA THR A 336 4.66 -16.95 -1.33
C THR A 336 6.07 -16.45 -1.64
N TYR A 337 6.58 -15.47 -0.88
CA TYR A 337 7.88 -14.89 -1.16
C TYR A 337 9.03 -15.90 -0.95
N LEU A 338 8.98 -16.67 0.13
CA LEU A 338 9.91 -17.78 0.37
C LEU A 338 9.25 -19.10 -0.06
N PRO A 339 9.92 -19.97 -0.80
CA PRO A 339 9.33 -21.23 -1.26
C PRO A 339 9.08 -22.22 -0.10
N ASP A 340 9.85 -22.09 0.97
CA ASP A 340 9.81 -22.94 2.16
C ASP A 340 9.47 -22.10 3.41
N ALA A 341 9.10 -22.79 4.49
CA ALA A 341 8.82 -22.16 5.77
C ALA A 341 10.00 -21.25 6.20
N PRO A 342 9.73 -20.00 6.64
CA PRO A 342 8.44 -19.48 7.11
C PRO A 342 7.54 -18.83 6.03
N TYR A 343 7.81 -19.02 4.73
CA TYR A 343 7.01 -18.54 3.58
C TYR A 343 7.01 -17.02 3.34
N GLY A 344 7.25 -16.21 4.37
CA GLY A 344 7.36 -14.75 4.27
C GLY A 344 8.58 -14.20 5.02
N ILE A 345 8.88 -12.93 4.76
CA ILE A 345 9.88 -12.16 5.52
C ILE A 345 9.16 -11.43 6.66
N GLY A 346 9.71 -11.53 7.87
CA GLY A 346 9.22 -10.76 9.01
C GLY A 346 9.55 -9.28 8.84
N ALA A 347 8.52 -8.44 8.72
CA ALA A 347 8.67 -6.99 8.55
C ALA A 347 8.39 -6.18 9.83
N SER A 348 7.71 -6.77 10.82
CA SER A 348 7.34 -6.08 12.05
C SER A 348 7.52 -6.97 13.28
N LEU A 349 7.60 -6.34 14.46
CA LEU A 349 7.61 -7.00 15.76
C LEU A 349 6.26 -6.79 16.45
N PRO A 350 5.33 -7.77 16.40
CA PRO A 350 4.08 -7.68 17.15
C PRO A 350 4.36 -7.42 18.63
N THR A 351 3.84 -6.32 19.15
CA THR A 351 4.18 -5.81 20.49
C THR A 351 2.93 -5.64 21.34
N ALA A 352 2.98 -6.15 22.57
CA ALA A 352 1.96 -5.86 23.59
C ALA A 352 2.22 -4.47 24.21
N TYR A 353 1.41 -3.49 23.84
CA TYR A 353 1.46 -2.14 24.42
C TYR A 353 0.68 -2.09 25.74
N TYR A 354 1.28 -1.50 26.78
CA TYR A 354 0.65 -1.37 28.09
C TYR A 354 0.16 0.05 28.35
N ASN A 355 -1.12 0.20 28.68
CA ASN A 355 -1.67 1.48 29.13
C ASN A 355 -1.18 1.80 30.55
N LEU A 356 -0.18 2.67 30.66
CA LEU A 356 0.44 3.03 31.94
C LEU A 356 -0.48 3.85 32.87
N ASN A 357 -1.63 4.33 32.38
CA ASN A 357 -2.64 5.00 33.21
C ASN A 357 -3.61 4.00 33.88
N SER A 358 -3.58 2.73 33.48
CA SER A 358 -4.42 1.69 34.09
C SER A 358 -3.77 1.14 35.35
N TYR A 359 -4.57 1.00 36.41
CA TYR A 359 -4.12 0.49 37.71
C TYR A 359 -3.39 -0.85 37.59
N GLY A 360 -2.20 -0.95 38.17
CA GLY A 360 -1.35 -2.13 38.15
C GLY A 360 -0.45 -2.21 36.92
N LEU A 361 -0.91 -1.76 35.75
CA LEU A 361 -0.08 -1.70 34.55
C LEU A 361 0.92 -0.54 34.57
N ASP A 362 0.73 0.46 35.44
CA ASP A 362 1.72 1.48 35.79
C ASP A 362 2.97 0.86 36.45
N ASN A 363 2.80 -0.25 37.17
CA ASN A 363 3.89 -0.96 37.84
C ASN A 363 4.74 -1.81 36.86
N VAL A 364 6.02 -1.45 36.74
CA VAL A 364 6.98 -2.17 35.88
C VAL A 364 7.14 -3.64 36.24
N ALA A 365 7.00 -4.02 37.51
CA ALA A 365 7.11 -5.41 37.95
C ALA A 365 5.93 -6.26 37.42
N VAL A 366 4.72 -5.69 37.38
CA VAL A 366 3.55 -6.36 36.81
C VAL A 366 3.73 -6.57 35.31
N ARG A 367 4.15 -5.54 34.57
CA ARG A 367 4.41 -5.68 33.12
C ARG A 367 5.50 -6.71 32.82
N LYS A 368 6.56 -6.77 33.63
CA LYS A 368 7.60 -7.81 33.54
C LYS A 368 7.04 -9.20 33.83
N ALA A 369 6.16 -9.34 34.82
CA ALA A 369 5.52 -10.62 35.13
C ALA A 369 4.63 -11.10 33.97
N ILE A 370 3.87 -10.20 33.33
CA ILE A 370 3.10 -10.52 32.12
C ILE A 370 4.03 -10.98 31.00
N ALA A 371 5.11 -10.24 30.72
CA ALA A 371 6.06 -10.60 29.68
C ALA A 371 6.74 -11.96 29.88
N MET A 372 6.90 -12.41 31.14
CA MET A 372 7.45 -13.74 31.45
C MET A 372 6.40 -14.87 31.35
N ALA A 373 5.11 -14.54 31.27
CA ALA A 373 4.02 -15.50 31.26
C ALA A 373 3.46 -15.80 29.86
N VAL A 374 3.90 -15.06 28.83
CA VAL A 374 3.48 -15.20 27.43
C VAL A 374 4.37 -16.19 26.68
#